data_AF-A0A924FLP4-F1
#
_entry.id   AF-A0A924FLP4-F1
#
_cell.length_a   1.000
_cell.length_b   1.000
_cell.length_c   1.000
_cell.angle_alpha   90.00
_cell.angle_beta   90.00
_cell.angle_gamma   90.00
#
_symmetry.space_group_name_H-M   'P 1'
#
loop_
_entity.id
_entity.type
_entity.pdbx_description
1 polymer ?
#
loop_
_entity_poly.entity_id
_entity_poly.type
_entity_poly.pdbx_seq_one_letter_code
_entity_poly.pdbx_strand_id
1 'polypeptide(L)'
;MNAPWLAFLAVLCNVSAQLAMKQAGHAQEAATGSTGWLSPWLAGAIFLYGASFLLTSRVFALNPLSVASPIMAGATFVLIALVSSLLLGEAFSLQKLGGIALIASGIALLYFG
;
A
#
# COMPACT_ATOMS: atom_id res chain seq x y z
N MET A 1 4.59 1.85 -19.50
CA MET A 1 3.41 2.10 -18.64
C MET A 1 2.83 3.46 -19.00
N ASN A 2 1.57 3.51 -19.43
CA ASN A 2 0.83 4.73 -19.71
C ASN A 2 0.33 5.34 -18.38
N ALA A 3 0.59 6.63 -18.16
CA ALA A 3 0.26 7.37 -16.94
C ALA A 3 0.87 6.81 -15.62
N PRO A 4 2.21 6.74 -15.50
CA PRO A 4 2.88 6.23 -14.29
C PRO A 4 2.58 7.06 -13.03
N TRP A 5 2.27 8.35 -13.19
CA TRP A 5 1.90 9.23 -12.08
C TRP A 5 0.58 8.81 -11.40
N LEU A 6 -0.40 8.26 -12.16
CA LEU A 6 -1.64 7.74 -11.59
C LEU A 6 -1.38 6.51 -10.74
N ALA A 7 -0.51 5.61 -11.21
CA ALA A 7 -0.10 4.43 -10.44
C ALA A 7 0.64 4.83 -9.16
N PHE A 8 1.53 5.82 -9.25
CA PHE A 8 2.23 6.36 -8.09
C PHE A 8 1.26 6.94 -7.06
N LEU A 9 0.30 7.78 -7.47
CA LEU A 9 -0.73 8.30 -6.58
C LEU A 9 -1.61 7.20 -5.99
N ALA A 10 -2.00 6.20 -6.79
CA ALA A 10 -2.77 5.06 -6.33
C ALA A 10 -2.04 4.31 -5.21
N VAL A 11 -0.75 4.05 -5.40
CA VAL A 11 0.12 3.39 -4.42
C VAL A 11 0.28 4.23 -3.16
N LEU A 12 0.56 5.54 -3.28
CA LEU A 12 0.66 6.43 -2.13
C LEU A 12 -0.63 6.45 -1.30
N CYS A 13 -1.76 6.55 -1.97
CA CYS A 13 -3.07 6.51 -1.33
C CYS A 13 -3.30 5.14 -0.65
N ASN A 14 -2.88 4.05 -1.29
CA ASN A 14 -2.97 2.69 -0.74
C ASN A 14 -2.15 2.53 0.54
N VAL A 15 -0.88 2.95 0.52
CA VAL A 15 0.04 2.87 1.65
C VAL A 15 -0.48 3.73 2.80
N SER A 16 -0.96 4.94 2.50
CA SER A 16 -1.56 5.83 3.50
C SER A 16 -2.80 5.21 4.15
N ALA A 17 -3.64 4.54 3.35
CA ALA A 17 -4.80 3.81 3.84
C ALA A 17 -4.39 2.66 4.77
N GLN A 18 -3.40 1.85 4.41
CA GLN A 18 -2.92 0.74 5.24
C GLN A 18 -2.35 1.23 6.58
N LEU A 19 -1.65 2.36 6.59
CA LEU A 19 -1.17 2.98 7.83
C LEU A 19 -2.33 3.48 8.71
N ALA A 20 -3.31 4.15 8.10
CA ALA A 20 -4.52 4.58 8.80
C ALA A 20 -5.33 3.39 9.34
N MET A 21 -5.42 2.28 8.59
CA MET A 21 -6.05 1.02 9.05
C MET A 21 -5.33 0.47 10.28
N LYS A 22 -4.00 0.49 10.29
CA LYS A 22 -3.22 0.05 11.46
C LYS A 22 -3.50 0.90 12.69
N GLN A 23 -3.56 2.22 12.54
CA GLN A 23 -3.90 3.13 13.64
C GLN A 23 -5.36 2.96 14.10
N ALA A 24 -6.28 2.74 13.16
CA ALA A 24 -7.67 2.40 13.47
C ALA A 24 -7.76 1.11 14.28
N GLY A 25 -6.97 0.08 13.95
CA GLY A 25 -6.87 -1.16 14.70
C GLY A 25 -6.44 -0.94 16.15
N HIS A 26 -5.39 -0.15 16.40
CA HIS A 26 -4.99 0.18 17.77
C HIS A 26 -6.07 0.97 18.53
N ALA A 27 -6.77 1.89 17.85
CA ALA A 27 -7.89 2.63 18.45
C ALA A 27 -9.09 1.73 18.77
N GLN A 28 -9.30 0.67 17.98
CA GLN A 28 -10.32 -0.35 18.23
C GLN A 28 -9.97 -1.23 19.42
N GLU A 29 -8.70 -1.66 19.57
CA GLU A 29 -8.25 -2.44 20.73
C GLU A 29 -8.33 -1.64 22.03
N ALA A 30 -8.05 -0.33 21.98
CA ALA A 30 -8.14 0.55 23.15
C ALA A 30 -9.59 0.92 23.53
N ALA A 31 -10.53 0.82 22.59
CA ALA A 31 -11.93 1.17 22.83
C ALA A 31 -12.71 -0.01 23.43
N THR A 32 -13.43 0.24 24.52
CA THR A 32 -14.38 -0.73 25.08
C THR A 32 -15.74 -0.61 24.36
N GLY A 33 -16.05 -1.58 23.49
CA GLY A 33 -17.33 -1.67 22.78
C GLY A 33 -17.29 -1.20 21.31
N SER A 34 -18.46 -0.93 20.73
CA SER A 34 -18.63 -0.64 19.29
C SER A 34 -18.06 0.71 18.83
N THR A 35 -17.62 1.57 19.76
CA THR A 35 -17.12 2.92 19.46
C THR A 35 -15.77 2.92 18.73
N GLY A 36 -15.00 1.84 18.84
CA GLY A 36 -13.76 1.67 18.05
C GLY A 36 -13.99 1.72 16.54
N TRP A 37 -15.19 1.32 16.08
CA TRP A 37 -15.58 1.35 14.67
C TRP A 37 -15.92 2.76 14.17
N LEU A 38 -16.14 3.74 15.05
CA LEU A 38 -16.35 5.14 14.70
C LEU A 38 -15.04 5.97 14.72
N SER A 39 -13.88 5.30 14.67
CA SER A 39 -12.59 5.99 14.65
C SER A 39 -12.45 6.84 13.38
N PRO A 40 -12.05 8.13 13.47
CA PRO A 40 -11.77 8.97 12.31
C PRO A 40 -10.64 8.39 11.43
N TRP A 41 -9.75 7.58 12.01
CA TRP A 41 -8.74 6.83 11.28
C TRP A 41 -9.34 5.78 10.35
N LEU A 42 -10.42 5.11 10.78
CA LEU A 42 -11.11 4.11 9.94
C LEU A 42 -11.81 4.79 8.75
N ALA A 43 -12.47 5.92 8.99
CA ALA A 43 -13.09 6.70 7.93
C ALA A 43 -12.05 7.18 6.89
N GLY A 44 -10.91 7.72 7.36
CA GLY A 44 -9.80 8.11 6.50
C GLY A 44 -9.21 6.93 5.72
N ALA A 45 -9.03 5.77 6.37
CA ALA A 45 -8.59 4.55 5.73
C ALA A 45 -9.53 4.09 4.60
N ILE A 46 -10.85 4.08 4.84
CA ILE A 46 -11.85 3.71 3.85
C ILE A 46 -11.81 4.67 2.65
N PHE A 47 -11.76 5.98 2.92
CA PHE A 47 -11.70 6.99 1.87
C PHE A 47 -10.45 6.83 0.99
N LEU A 48 -9.26 6.73 1.62
CA LEU A 48 -7.99 6.57 0.91
C LEU A 48 -7.92 5.25 0.15
N TYR A 49 -8.39 4.15 0.75
CA TYR A 49 -8.40 2.85 0.09
C TYR A 49 -9.37 2.86 -1.11
N GLY A 50 -10.55 3.45 -0.95
CA GLY A 50 -11.50 3.65 -2.04
C GLY A 50 -10.94 4.50 -3.18
N ALA A 51 -10.28 5.62 -2.86
CA ALA A 51 -9.61 6.46 -3.85
C ALA A 51 -8.47 5.71 -4.58
N SER A 52 -7.64 4.96 -3.83
CA SER A 52 -6.61 4.09 -4.39
C SER A 52 -7.19 3.05 -5.35
N PHE A 53 -8.31 2.42 -4.98
CA PHE A 53 -8.99 1.45 -5.82
C PHE A 53 -9.47 2.07 -7.15
N LEU A 54 -10.10 3.25 -7.10
CA LEU A 54 -10.56 3.95 -8.30
C LEU A 54 -9.39 4.34 -9.22
N LEU A 55 -8.29 4.84 -8.64
CA LEU A 55 -7.07 5.16 -9.39
C LEU A 55 -6.45 3.91 -10.02
N THR A 56 -6.37 2.81 -9.26
CA THR A 56 -5.85 1.52 -9.73
C THR A 56 -6.67 0.96 -10.89
N SER A 57 -8.01 1.04 -10.78
CA SER A 57 -8.93 0.67 -11.86
C SER A 57 -8.64 1.46 -13.14
N ARG A 58 -8.39 2.77 -13.03
CA ARG A 58 -7.97 3.60 -14.17
C ARG A 58 -6.60 3.21 -14.73
N VAL A 59 -5.64 2.84 -13.88
CA VAL A 59 -4.32 2.37 -14.33
C VAL A 59 -4.46 1.07 -15.13
N PHE A 60 -5.26 0.12 -14.65
CA PHE A 60 -5.53 -1.14 -15.35
C PHE A 60 -6.35 -0.97 -16.64
N ALA A 61 -7.15 0.10 -16.75
CA ALA A 61 -7.80 0.44 -18.02
C ALA A 61 -6.80 0.95 -19.10
N LEU A 62 -5.66 1.52 -18.68
CA LEU A 62 -4.66 2.13 -19.57
C LEU A 62 -3.44 1.24 -19.83
N ASN A 63 -3.29 0.15 -19.06
CA ASN A 63 -2.10 -0.70 -19.06
C ASN A 63 -2.49 -2.19 -18.98
N PRO A 64 -1.71 -3.09 -19.58
CA PRO A 64 -1.87 -4.52 -19.38
C PRO A 64 -1.79 -4.86 -17.88
N LEU A 65 -2.80 -5.58 -17.39
CA LEU A 65 -2.90 -5.96 -15.98
C LEU A 65 -1.70 -6.82 -15.54
N SER A 66 -1.17 -7.64 -16.46
CA SER A 66 0.03 -8.46 -16.27
C SER A 66 1.29 -7.66 -15.94
N VAL A 67 1.38 -6.40 -16.37
CA VAL A 67 2.55 -5.53 -16.13
C VAL A 67 2.28 -4.55 -15.00
N ALA A 68 1.10 -3.91 -15.00
CA ALA A 68 0.76 -2.89 -14.01
C ALA A 68 0.61 -3.47 -12.60
N SER A 69 -0.02 -4.63 -12.45
CA SER A 69 -0.29 -5.23 -11.14
C SER A 69 1.00 -5.58 -10.37
N PRO A 70 1.99 -6.28 -10.94
CA PRO A 70 3.26 -6.56 -10.25
C PRO A 70 4.03 -5.30 -9.87
N ILE A 71 4.09 -4.29 -10.77
CA ILE A 71 4.78 -3.03 -10.50
C ILE A 71 4.13 -2.29 -9.33
N MET A 72 2.80 -2.16 -9.34
CA MET A 72 2.05 -1.49 -8.27
C MET A 72 2.17 -2.23 -6.94
N ALA A 73 2.09 -3.56 -6.96
CA ALA A 73 2.28 -4.38 -5.76
C ALA A 73 3.68 -4.19 -5.17
N GLY A 74 4.72 -4.26 -6.00
CA GLY A 74 6.09 -4.00 -5.56
C GLY A 74 6.31 -2.62 -4.97
N ALA A 75 5.84 -1.59 -5.67
CA ALA A 75 5.93 -0.23 -5.18
C ALA A 75 5.22 -0.10 -3.81
N THR A 76 4.04 -0.68 -3.67
CA THR A 76 3.28 -0.70 -2.41
C THR A 76 4.07 -1.39 -1.30
N PHE A 77 4.66 -2.56 -1.55
CA PHE A 77 5.45 -3.29 -0.55
C PHE A 77 6.74 -2.56 -0.14
N VAL A 78 7.44 -1.95 -1.09
CA VAL A 78 8.63 -1.15 -0.82
C VAL A 78 8.25 0.07 0.02
N LEU A 79 7.23 0.82 -0.40
CA LEU A 79 6.78 2.03 0.28
C LEU A 79 6.23 1.73 1.67
N ILE A 80 5.39 0.69 1.84
CA ILE A 80 4.86 0.35 3.17
C ILE A 80 5.99 -0.06 4.12
N ALA A 81 6.99 -0.82 3.67
CA ALA A 81 8.11 -1.21 4.53
C ALA A 81 8.97 0.00 4.95
N LEU A 82 9.24 0.92 4.02
CA LEU A 82 9.96 2.16 4.32
C LEU A 82 9.16 3.05 5.27
N VAL A 83 7.90 3.33 4.95
CA VAL A 83 7.07 4.25 5.74
C VAL A 83 6.71 3.64 7.09
N SER A 84 6.47 2.32 7.18
CA SER A 84 6.18 1.67 8.47
C SER A 84 7.38 1.68 9.39
N SER A 85 8.60 1.47 8.88
CA SER A 85 9.81 1.59 9.70
C SER A 85 10.05 3.02 10.18
N LEU A 86 9.79 4.03 9.35
CA LEU A 86 9.97 5.44 9.72
C LEU A 86 8.89 5.95 10.69
N LEU A 87 7.61 5.64 10.45
CA LEU A 87 6.49 6.20 11.23
C LEU A 87 6.09 5.33 12.43
N LEU A 88 6.18 4.01 12.32
CA LEU A 88 5.81 3.09 13.40
C LEU A 88 7.03 2.57 14.18
N GLY A 89 8.25 2.94 13.77
CA GLY A 89 9.48 2.49 14.43
C GLY A 89 9.70 0.98 14.35
N GLU A 90 9.05 0.29 13.40
CA GLU A 90 9.19 -1.15 13.26
C GLU A 90 10.61 -1.53 12.89
N ALA A 91 11.17 -2.53 13.58
CA ALA A 91 12.50 -3.04 13.28
C ALA A 91 12.63 -3.44 11.80
N PHE A 92 13.58 -2.79 11.13
CA PHE A 92 13.94 -3.09 9.74
C PHE A 92 14.93 -4.26 9.74
N SER A 93 14.40 -5.49 9.81
CA SER A 93 15.22 -6.70 9.78
C SER A 93 15.90 -6.87 8.42
N LEU A 94 17.15 -7.38 8.39
CA LEU A 94 17.83 -7.77 7.15
C LEU A 94 16.99 -8.75 6.31
N GLN A 95 16.14 -9.56 6.95
CA GLN A 95 15.21 -10.45 6.24
C GLN A 95 14.15 -9.68 5.43
N LYS A 96 13.63 -8.56 5.97
CA LYS A 96 12.69 -7.69 5.23
C LYS A 96 13.38 -7.08 4.01
N LEU A 97 14.63 -6.64 4.16
CA LEU A 97 15.43 -6.12 3.05
C LEU A 97 15.67 -7.18 1.97
N GLY A 98 16.01 -8.42 2.37
CA GLY A 98 16.14 -9.55 1.45
C GLY A 98 14.82 -9.87 0.72
N GLY A 99 13.70 -9.85 1.43
CA GLY A 99 12.36 -10.01 0.83
C GLY A 99 12.03 -8.91 -0.17
N ILE A 100 12.32 -7.65 0.16
CA ILE A 100 12.15 -6.51 -0.75
C ILE A 100 13.00 -6.68 -2.02
N ALA A 101 14.26 -7.08 -1.88
CA ALA A 101 15.14 -7.35 -3.02
C ALA A 101 14.59 -8.48 -3.91
N LEU A 102 14.04 -9.54 -3.29
CA LEU A 102 13.42 -10.65 -4.02
C LEU A 102 12.16 -10.19 -4.79
N ILE A 103 11.28 -9.41 -4.15
CA ILE A 103 10.10 -8.81 -4.80
C ILE A 103 10.53 -7.95 -5.99
N ALA A 104 11.51 -7.07 -5.80
CA ALA A 104 12.06 -6.22 -6.86
C ALA A 104 12.60 -7.05 -8.03
N SER A 105 13.33 -8.14 -7.74
CA SER A 105 13.85 -9.05 -8.77
C SER A 105 12.74 -9.77 -9.53
N GLY A 106 11.69 -10.23 -8.85
CA GLY A 106 10.53 -10.87 -9.48
C GLY A 106 9.77 -9.91 -10.39
N ILE A 107 9.65 -8.64 -10.00
CA ILE A 107 9.03 -7.60 -10.83
C ILE A 107 9.89 -7.30 -12.06
N ALA A 108 11.21 -7.23 -11.90
CA ALA A 108 12.12 -7.05 -13.03
C ALA A 108 11.97 -8.19 -14.05
N LEU A 109 11.90 -9.45 -13.58
CA LEU A 109 11.66 -10.61 -14.45
C LEU A 109 10.32 -10.52 -15.19
N LEU A 110 9.24 -10.12 -14.51
CA LEU A 110 7.92 -9.94 -15.14
C LEU A 110 7.84 -8.76 -16.11
N TYR A 111 8.73 -7.77 -15.95
CA TYR A 111 8.78 -6.62 -16.84
C TYR A 111 9.60 -6.89 -18.11
N PHE A 112 10.67 -7.67 -18.00
CA PHE A 112 11.58 -7.97 -19.12
C PHE A 112 11.29 -9.28 -19.85
N GLY A 113 10.54 -10.20 -19.26
CA GLY A 113 10.08 -11.46 -19.87
C GLY A 113 8.75 -11.29 -20.58
#